data_AF-A0A522XTG8-F1
#
_entry.id   AF-A0A522XTG8-F1
#
_cell.length_a   1.000
_cell.length_b   1.000
_cell.length_c   1.000
_cell.angle_alpha   90.00
_cell.angle_beta   90.00
_cell.angle_gamma   90.00
#
_symmetry.space_group_name_H-M   'P 1'
#
loop_
_entity.id
_entity.type
_entity.pdbx_description
1 polymer ?
#
loop_
_entity_poly.entity_id
_entity_poly.type
_entity_poly.pdbx_seq_one_letter_code
_entity_poly.pdbx_strand_id
1 'polypeptide(L)' 'MNELWQCRVCRSLVTRDQIDGICKTCKNHTCIHCKRVCDRCQEICCMMHMEAKIVMRNQQPYVHRLCWICKGVW' A
#
# COMPACT_ATOMS: atom_id res chain seq x y z
N MET A 1 17.66 20.45 -9.79
CA MET A 1 18.15 19.58 -8.71
C MET A 1 16.98 18.70 -8.27
N ASN A 2 17.13 17.38 -8.35
CA ASN A 2 16.10 16.46 -7.84
C ASN A 2 16.25 16.41 -6.32
N GLU A 3 15.38 17.14 -5.62
CA GLU A 3 15.30 17.11 -4.17
C GLU A 3 14.92 15.69 -3.71
N LEU A 4 15.78 15.06 -2.90
CA LEU A 4 15.51 13.77 -2.31
C LEU A 4 14.72 13.95 -1.01
N TRP A 5 13.62 13.21 -0.90
CA TRP A 5 12.71 13.18 0.23
C TRP A 5 12.77 11.79 0.90
N GLN A 6 12.65 11.76 2.23
CA GLN A 6 12.52 10.49 2.95
C GLN A 6 11.05 10.13 3.13
N CYS A 7 10.63 8.96 2.62
CA CYS A 7 9.28 8.45 2.83
C CYS A 7 9.00 8.24 4.33
N ARG A 8 7.91 8.83 4.84
CA ARG A 8 7.55 8.74 6.26
C ARG A 8 7.11 7.35 6.71
N VAL A 9 6.76 6.47 5.77
CA VAL A 9 6.34 5.10 6.04
C VAL A 9 7.51 4.13 6.01
N CYS A 10 8.14 3.94 4.85
CA CYS A 10 9.18 2.92 4.66
C CYS A 10 10.61 3.45 4.77
N ARG A 11 10.80 4.74 5.04
CA ARG A 11 12.11 5.41 5.19
C ARG A 11 13.03 5.42 3.97
N SER A 12 12.56 4.91 2.82
CA SER A 12 13.28 5.00 1.55
C SER A 12 13.49 6.46 1.12
N LEU A 13 14.67 6.74 0.55
CA LEU A 13 14.96 8.00 -0.13
C LEU A 13 14.36 7.95 -1.54
N VAL A 14 13.52 8.91 -1.86
CA VAL A 14 12.77 8.99 -3.12
C VAL A 14 12.73 10.45 -3.59
N THR A 15 12.51 10.69 -4.87
CA THR A 15 12.24 12.05 -5.35
C THR A 15 10.83 12.49 -4.96
N ARG A 16 10.55 13.80 -4.98
CA ARG A 16 9.24 14.33 -4.58
C ARG A 16 8.07 13.74 -5.38
N ASP A 17 8.26 13.50 -6.68
CA ASP A 17 7.28 12.89 -7.59
C ASP A 17 7.01 11.41 -7.30
N GLN A 18 7.90 10.75 -6.57
CA GLN A 18 7.74 9.36 -6.13
C GLN A 18 6.95 9.23 -4.83
N ILE A 19 6.56 10.35 -4.20
CA ILE A 19 5.57 10.36 -3.13
C ILE A 19 4.18 10.40 -3.77
N ASP A 20 3.46 9.30 -3.65
CA ASP A 20 2.25 9.03 -4.41
C ASP A 20 1.20 8.32 -3.54
N GLY A 21 0.11 9.04 -3.28
CA GLY A 21 -1.04 8.58 -2.51
C GLY A 21 -0.95 8.80 -1.00
N ILE A 22 -2.11 8.69 -0.35
CA ILE A 22 -2.29 8.79 1.10
C ILE A 22 -2.82 7.45 1.60
N CYS A 23 -2.18 6.87 2.61
CA CYS A 23 -2.67 5.64 3.21
C CYS A 23 -4.05 5.87 3.86
N LYS A 24 -5.06 5.09 3.46
CA LYS A 24 -6.42 5.16 4.01
C LYS A 24 -6.45 4.99 5.54
N THR A 25 -5.57 4.15 6.09
CA THR A 25 -5.50 3.83 7.51
C THR A 25 -4.76 4.90 8.34
N CYS A 26 -3.48 5.18 8.06
CA CYS A 26 -2.68 6.10 8.89
C CYS A 26 -2.55 7.53 8.36
N LYS A 27 -3.14 7.83 7.20
CA LYS A 27 -3.13 9.16 6.55
C LYS A 27 -1.74 9.72 6.20
N ASN A 28 -0.68 8.92 6.33
CA ASN A 28 0.64 9.28 5.85
C ASN A 28 0.74 9.16 4.33
N HIS A 29 1.48 10.08 3.72
CA HIS A 29 1.87 9.98 2.31
C HIS A 29 2.75 8.75 2.09
N THR A 30 2.43 7.96 1.08
CA THR A 30 3.18 6.77 0.69
C THR A 30 4.10 7.08 -0.49
N CYS A 31 5.23 6.39 -0.59
CA CYS A 31 6.00 6.42 -1.83
C CYS A 31 5.61 5.26 -2.76
N ILE A 32 6.03 5.31 -4.01
CA ILE A 32 5.81 4.25 -5.01
C ILE A 32 6.26 2.85 -4.54
N HIS A 33 7.26 2.76 -3.65
CA HIS A 33 7.76 1.48 -3.15
C HIS A 33 6.85 0.87 -2.08
N CYS A 34 6.26 1.69 -1.21
CA CYS A 34 5.45 1.21 -0.09
C CYS A 34 3.94 1.35 -0.31
N LYS A 35 3.50 2.04 -1.37
CA LYS A 35 2.09 2.12 -1.74
C LYS A 35 1.59 0.76 -2.20
N ARG A 36 0.38 0.41 -1.81
CA ARG A 36 -0.34 -0.77 -2.26
C ARG A 36 -1.83 -0.42 -2.38
N VAL A 37 -2.56 -1.14 -3.21
CA VAL A 37 -4.00 -0.95 -3.40
C VAL A 37 -4.74 -2.14 -2.79
N CYS A 38 -5.78 -1.85 -2.01
CA CYS A 38 -6.66 -2.88 -1.46
C CYS A 38 -7.53 -3.46 -2.58
N ASP A 39 -7.51 -4.77 -2.78
CA ASP A 39 -8.28 -5.43 -3.84
C ASP A 39 -9.80 -5.29 -3.63
N ARG A 40 -10.26 -5.09 -2.38
CA ARG A 40 -11.69 -4.94 -2.05
C ARG A 40 -12.21 -3.52 -2.21
N CYS A 41 -11.58 -2.54 -1.56
CA CYS A 41 -12.07 -1.14 -1.59
C CYS A 41 -11.34 -0.25 -2.60
N GLN A 42 -10.33 -0.76 -3.31
CA GLN A 42 -9.55 -0.04 -4.32
C GLN A 42 -8.80 1.20 -3.80
N GLU A 43 -8.59 1.27 -2.50
CA GLU A 43 -7.96 2.42 -1.85
C GLU A 43 -6.47 2.20 -1.59
N ILE A 44 -5.71 3.30 -1.58
CA ILE A 44 -4.28 3.27 -1.30
C ILE A 44 -4.04 3.00 0.18
N CYS A 45 -3.17 2.06 0.49
CA CYS A 45 -2.65 1.79 1.81
C CYS A 45 -1.14 1.60 1.76
N CYS A 46 -0.45 1.99 2.82
CA CYS A 46 0.95 1.64 2.94
C CYS A 46 1.11 0.15 3.24
N MET A 47 2.27 -0.42 2.91
CA MET A 47 2.56 -1.84 3.13
C MET A 47 2.38 -2.29 4.59
N MET A 48 2.52 -1.38 5.56
CA MET A 48 2.31 -1.71 6.98
C MET A 48 0.84 -1.93 7.31
N HIS A 49 -0.08 -1.23 6.64
CA HIS A 49 -1.54 -1.32 6.89
C HIS A 49 -2.24 -2.24 5.89
N MET A 50 -1.50 -3.20 5.35
CA MET A 50 -1.97 -4.16 4.37
C MET A 50 -1.60 -5.57 4.79
N GLU A 51 -2.49 -6.51 4.54
CA GLU A 51 -2.23 -7.94 4.62
C GLU A 51 -2.30 -8.55 3.22
N ALA A 52 -1.36 -9.43 2.91
CA ALA A 52 -1.38 -10.24 1.71
C ALA A 52 -1.63 -11.70 2.11
N LYS A 53 -2.63 -12.34 1.50
CA LYS A 53 -2.90 -13.78 1.67
C LYS A 53 -2.95 -14.43 0.29
N ILE A 54 -2.44 -15.65 0.20
CA ILE A 54 -2.60 -16.46 -1.01
C ILE A 54 -3.98 -17.10 -0.95
N VAL A 55 -4.78 -16.87 -2.00
CA VAL A 55 -6.11 -17.46 -2.18
C VAL A 55 -6.19 -18.12 -3.54
N MET A 56 -7.05 -19.13 -3.68
CA MET A 56 -7.32 -19.73 -5.00
C MET A 56 -8.38 -18.90 -5.71
N ARG A 57 -8.05 -18.34 -6.87
CA ARG A 57 -8.98 -17.64 -7.76
C ARG A 57 -8.89 -18.26 -9.14
N ASN A 58 -10.01 -18.76 -9.67
CA ASN A 58 -10.06 -19.47 -10.95
C ASN A 58 -9.04 -20.61 -11.05
N GLN A 59 -8.93 -21.42 -9.99
CA GLN A 59 -7.99 -22.54 -9.89
C GLN A 59 -6.49 -22.14 -9.96
N GLN A 60 -6.18 -20.85 -9.84
CA GLN A 60 -4.81 -20.35 -9.78
C GLN A 60 -4.55 -19.62 -8.45
N PRO A 61 -3.31 -19.71 -7.91
CA PRO A 61 -2.94 -18.94 -6.73
C PRO A 61 -2.92 -17.44 -7.07
N TYR A 62 -3.63 -16.66 -6.26
CA TYR A 62 -3.72 -15.21 -6.35
C TYR A 62 -3.32 -14.58 -5.02
N VAL A 63 -2.49 -13.54 -5.05
CA VAL A 63 -2.13 -12.78 -3.85
C VAL A 63 -3.21 -11.74 -3.60
N HIS A 64 -4.12 -12.06 -2.69
CA HIS A 64 -5.17 -11.15 -2.27
C HIS A 64 -4.64 -10.17 -1.23
N ARG A 65 -4.75 -8.88 -1.54
CA ARG A 65 -4.26 -7.76 -0.74
C ARG A 65 -5.43 -7.00 -0.13
N LEU A 66 -5.53 -7.05 1.19
CA LEU A 66 -6.59 -6.36 1.93
C LEU A 66 -5.99 -5.32 2.87
N CYS A 67 -6.57 -4.12 2.89
CA CYS A 67 -6.27 -3.16 3.95
C CYS A 67 -6.86 -3.66 5.29
N TRP A 68 -6.31 -3.20 6.40
CA TRP A 68 -6.76 -3.62 7.74
C TRP A 68 -8.25 -3.40 8.01
N ILE A 69 -8.84 -2.34 7.42
CA ILE A 69 -10.28 -2.09 7.52
C ILE A 69 -11.07 -3.19 6.81
N CYS A 70 -10.71 -3.53 5.57
CA CYS A 70 -11.39 -4.57 4.80
C CYS A 70 -11.13 -5.99 5.32
N LYS A 71 -9.98 -6.21 5.95
CA LYS A 71 -9.61 -7.46 6.63
C LYS A 71 -10.54 -7.77 7.81
N GLY A 72 -10.87 -6.77 8.63
CA GLY A 72 -11.69 -6.97 9.83
C GLY A 72 -13.16 -7.33 9.55
N VAL A 73 -13.60 -7.19 8.29
CA VAL A 73 -14.96 -7.50 7.83
C VAL A 73 -14.94 -8.69 6.87
N TRP A 74 -13.96 -9.59 7.00
CA TRP A 74 -13.84 -10.78 6.17
C TRP A 74 -13.81 -12.04 7.03
#